data_AF-A0A6B0DJI1-F1
#
_entry.id   AF-A0A6B0DJI1-F1
#
_cell.length_a   1.000
_cell.length_b   1.000
_cell.length_c   1.000
_cell.angle_alpha   90.00
_cell.angle_beta   90.00
_cell.angle_gamma   90.00
#
_symmetry.space_group_name_H-M   'P 1'
#
loop_
_entity.id
_entity.type
_entity.pdbx_description
1 polymer ?
#
loop_
_entity_poly.entity_id
_entity_poly.type
_entity_poly.pdbx_seq_one_letter_code
_entity_poly.pdbx_strand_id
1 'polypeptide(L)'
;MYFLNPFQAAVASSLVVVLYGIFYERRTPSSTSILFNLMSFLVILASIDLPPLVFLFLLLYVLLGYIIVKIKIKSLYFIFGSKSFGSLMLVLILGSHSYFFGIYTPLSVTISWLVVGIIVHLISYLVK
;
A
#
# COMPACT_ATOMS: atom_id res chain seq x y z
N MET A 1 16.25 6.93 24.21
CA MET A 1 15.15 6.46 23.34
C MET A 1 15.36 7.10 21.98
N TYR A 2 15.72 6.34 20.95
CA TYR A 2 15.87 6.89 19.60
C TYR A 2 14.49 6.95 18.94
N PHE A 3 13.95 8.16 18.77
CA PHE A 3 12.74 8.35 18.00
C PHE A 3 13.10 8.27 16.51
N LEU A 4 12.35 7.45 15.76
CA LEU A 4 12.47 7.42 14.30
C LEU A 4 12.10 8.80 13.75
N ASN A 5 12.82 9.26 12.74
CA ASN A 5 12.38 10.44 12.00
C ASN A 5 11.10 10.11 11.18
N PRO A 6 10.32 11.12 10.74
CA PRO A 6 9.05 10.87 10.04
C PRO A 6 9.19 9.95 8.82
N PHE A 7 10.27 10.10 8.05
CA PHE A 7 10.56 9.24 6.89
C PHE A 7 10.77 7.78 7.30
N GLN A 8 11.63 7.53 8.29
CA GLN A 8 11.91 6.19 8.82
C GLN A 8 10.64 5.55 9.39
N ALA A 9 9.81 6.32 10.10
CA ALA A 9 8.54 5.85 10.64
C ALA A 9 7.58 5.43 9.52
N ALA A 10 7.47 6.23 8.45
CA ALA A 10 6.62 5.92 7.30
C ALA A 10 7.11 4.67 6.55
N VAL A 11 8.43 4.58 6.29
CA VAL A 11 9.02 3.38 5.67
C VAL A 11 8.75 2.15 6.54
N ALA A 12 9.02 2.24 7.84
CA ALA A 12 8.76 1.14 8.76
C ALA A 12 7.28 0.72 8.77
N SER A 13 6.33 1.67 8.77
CA SER A 13 4.91 1.31 8.74
C SER A 13 4.52 0.64 7.42
N SER A 14 5.06 1.09 6.29
CA SER A 14 4.81 0.44 4.99
C SER A 14 5.32 -1.00 4.98
N LEU A 15 6.50 -1.24 5.56
CA LEU A 15 7.08 -2.59 5.70
C LEU A 15 6.24 -3.46 6.64
N VAL A 16 5.73 -2.90 7.75
CA VAL A 16 4.83 -3.63 8.66
C VAL A 16 3.56 -4.07 7.93
N VAL A 17 2.96 -3.21 7.11
CA VAL A 17 1.76 -3.56 6.31
C VAL A 17 2.08 -4.66 5.29
N VAL A 18 3.23 -4.56 4.61
CA VAL A 18 3.70 -5.59 3.66
C VAL A 18 3.94 -6.93 4.37
N LEU A 19 4.69 -6.93 5.48
CA LEU A 19 5.01 -8.14 6.25
C LEU A 19 3.75 -8.78 6.82
N TYR A 20 2.81 -7.97 7.32
CA TYR A 20 1.50 -8.45 7.74
C TYR A 20 0.79 -9.17 6.58
N GLY A 21 0.78 -8.57 5.39
CA GLY A 21 0.25 -9.19 4.17
C GLY A 21 0.96 -10.48 3.75
N ILE A 22 2.26 -10.60 3.98
CA ILE A 22 3.04 -11.82 3.66
C ILE A 22 2.66 -12.96 4.62
N PHE A 23 2.75 -12.71 5.93
CA PHE A 23 2.60 -13.74 6.96
C PHE A 23 1.14 -14.11 7.26
N TYR A 24 0.23 -13.12 7.26
CA TYR A 24 -1.16 -13.32 7.70
C TYR A 24 -2.16 -13.45 6.54
N GLU A 25 -1.94 -12.77 5.40
CA GLU A 25 -2.81 -12.94 4.23
C GLU A 25 -2.30 -14.11 3.37
N ARG A 26 -2.94 -15.30 3.48
CA ARG A 26 -2.53 -16.49 2.73
C ARG A 26 -2.70 -16.35 1.22
N ARG A 27 -3.94 -16.50 0.73
CA ARG A 27 -4.31 -16.42 -0.70
C ARG A 27 -5.37 -15.36 -0.96
N THR A 28 -6.33 -15.23 -0.06
CA THR A 28 -7.39 -14.21 -0.12
C THR A 28 -7.28 -13.31 1.09
N PRO A 29 -7.12 -11.99 0.92
CA PRO A 29 -7.18 -11.02 2.01
C PRO A 29 -8.50 -11.13 2.78
N SER A 30 -8.50 -10.76 4.06
CA SER A 30 -9.74 -10.61 4.82
C SER A 30 -10.35 -9.23 4.55
N SER A 31 -11.65 -9.09 4.78
CA SER A 31 -12.30 -7.77 4.77
C SER A 31 -11.65 -6.82 5.77
N THR A 32 -11.20 -7.34 6.91
CA THR A 32 -10.51 -6.53 7.94
C THR A 32 -9.20 -5.94 7.42
N SER A 33 -8.39 -6.69 6.67
CA SER A 33 -7.16 -6.16 6.07
C SER A 33 -7.43 -5.03 5.09
N ILE A 34 -8.45 -5.19 4.24
CA ILE A 34 -8.83 -4.17 3.25
C ILE A 34 -9.30 -2.90 3.97
N LEU A 35 -10.09 -3.04 5.03
CA LEU A 35 -10.53 -1.90 5.85
C LEU A 35 -9.36 -1.25 6.60
N PHE A 36 -8.36 -2.03 7.00
CA PHE A 36 -7.16 -1.51 7.67
C PHE A 36 -6.31 -0.61 6.76
N ASN A 37 -6.42 -0.77 5.43
CA ASN A 37 -5.75 0.14 4.49
C ASN A 37 -6.24 1.59 4.62
N LEU A 38 -7.45 1.84 5.14
CA LEU A 38 -7.89 3.20 5.47
C LEU A 38 -6.99 3.84 6.53
N MET A 39 -6.60 3.09 7.56
CA MET A 39 -5.68 3.59 8.58
C MET A 39 -4.31 3.88 7.98
N SER A 40 -3.79 2.97 7.16
CA SER A 40 -2.52 3.17 6.47
C SER A 40 -2.56 4.33 5.47
N PHE A 41 -3.71 4.61 4.84
CA PHE A 41 -3.92 5.79 4.02
C PHE A 41 -3.85 7.08 4.85
N LEU A 42 -4.45 7.14 6.03
CA LEU A 42 -4.32 8.28 6.93
C LEU A 42 -2.87 8.51 7.36
N VAL A 43 -2.11 7.44 7.58
CA VAL A 43 -0.65 7.55 7.85
C VAL A 43 0.08 8.18 6.66
N ILE A 44 -0.23 7.79 5.42
CA ILE A 44 0.36 8.41 4.22
C ILE A 44 0.05 9.91 4.18
N LEU A 45 -1.22 10.30 4.38
CA LEU A 45 -1.63 11.71 4.37
C LEU A 45 -0.91 12.55 5.44
N ALA A 46 -0.59 11.94 6.58
CA ALA A 46 0.16 12.61 7.65
C ALA A 46 1.68 12.61 7.42
N SER A 47 2.19 11.77 6.52
CA SER A 47 3.64 11.52 6.37
C SER A 47 4.27 12.18 5.15
N ILE A 48 3.50 12.36 4.06
CA ILE A 48 4.03 12.87 2.79
C ILE A 48 3.05 13.83 2.10
N ASP A 49 3.59 14.88 1.50
CA ASP A 49 2.83 15.78 0.63
C ASP A 49 2.63 15.12 -0.74
N LEU A 50 1.38 14.74 -1.03
CA LEU A 50 1.03 14.08 -2.28
C LEU A 50 0.55 15.09 -3.34
N PRO A 51 0.94 14.91 -4.61
CA PRO A 51 0.30 15.62 -5.71
C PRO A 51 -1.23 15.36 -5.72
N PRO A 52 -2.08 16.35 -6.01
CA PRO A 52 -3.53 16.21 -5.92
C PRO A 52 -4.10 15.03 -6.71
N LEU A 53 -3.54 14.73 -7.89
CA LEU A 53 -3.96 13.59 -8.71
C LEU A 53 -3.61 12.24 -8.07
N VAL A 54 -2.46 12.15 -7.39
CA VAL A 54 -2.05 10.92 -6.69
C VAL A 54 -2.86 10.73 -5.41
N PHE A 55 -3.14 11.82 -4.70
CA PHE A 55 -4.11 11.81 -3.61
C PHE A 55 -5.47 11.26 -4.06
N LEU A 56 -6.04 11.79 -5.16
CA LEU A 56 -7.32 11.34 -5.70
C LEU A 56 -7.29 9.86 -6.09
N PHE A 57 -6.18 9.41 -6.71
CA PHE A 57 -5.97 8.02 -7.08
C PHE A 57 -5.98 7.09 -5.86
N LEU A 58 -5.26 7.45 -4.79
CA LEU A 58 -5.24 6.70 -3.53
C LEU A 58 -6.62 6.69 -2.85
N LEU A 59 -7.29 7.83 -2.82
CA LEU A 59 -8.63 7.95 -2.25
C LEU A 59 -9.60 7.02 -2.99
N LEU A 60 -9.57 7.03 -4.32
CA LEU A 60 -10.37 6.12 -5.15
C LEU A 60 -10.05 4.65 -4.84
N TYR A 61 -8.76 4.30 -4.71
CA TYR A 61 -8.35 2.94 -4.37
C TYR A 61 -8.93 2.48 -3.02
N VAL A 62 -8.85 3.30 -1.98
CA VAL A 62 -9.38 2.97 -0.64
C VAL A 62 -10.91 2.87 -0.66
N LEU A 63 -11.59 3.79 -1.34
CA LEU A 63 -13.05 3.78 -1.49
C LEU A 63 -13.53 2.55 -2.26
N LEU A 64 -12.86 2.19 -3.36
CA LEU A 64 -13.16 0.98 -4.11
C LEU A 64 -12.96 -0.28 -3.26
N GLY A 65 -11.90 -0.33 -2.46
CA GLY A 65 -11.69 -1.41 -1.49
C GLY A 65 -12.85 -1.55 -0.50
N TYR A 66 -13.32 -0.43 0.06
CA TYR A 66 -14.49 -0.42 0.95
C TYR A 66 -15.76 -0.91 0.25
N ILE A 67 -16.04 -0.40 -0.96
CA ILE A 67 -17.21 -0.79 -1.75
C ILE A 67 -17.18 -2.29 -2.06
N ILE A 68 -16.04 -2.81 -2.48
CA ILE A 68 -15.86 -4.24 -2.80
C ILE A 68 -16.08 -5.12 -1.57
N VAL A 69 -15.65 -4.68 -0.39
CA VAL A 69 -15.95 -5.38 0.88
C VAL A 69 -17.46 -5.41 1.15
N LYS A 70 -18.18 -4.30 0.90
CA LYS A 70 -19.63 -4.23 1.10
C LYS A 70 -20.41 -5.11 0.12
N ILE A 71 -20.01 -5.14 -1.14
CA ILE A 71 -20.63 -5.99 -2.18
C ILE A 71 -20.17 -7.46 -2.05
N LYS A 72 -19.17 -7.74 -1.21
CA LYS A 72 -18.62 -9.08 -0.93
C LYS A 72 -18.02 -9.77 -2.16
N ILE A 73 -17.42 -9.00 -3.07
CA ILE A 73 -16.74 -9.55 -4.27
C ILE A 73 -15.35 -10.07 -3.86
N LYS A 74 -15.32 -11.27 -3.26
CA LYS A 74 -14.09 -11.87 -2.69
C LYS A 74 -12.98 -12.09 -3.72
N SER A 75 -13.32 -12.27 -5.00
CA SER A 75 -12.34 -12.45 -6.07
C SER A 75 -11.46 -11.22 -6.30
N LEU A 76 -11.92 -10.01 -5.93
CA LEU A 76 -11.15 -8.77 -6.09
C LEU A 76 -10.35 -8.40 -4.85
N TYR A 77 -10.53 -9.11 -3.73
CA TYR A 77 -9.89 -8.76 -2.47
C TYR A 77 -8.36 -8.74 -2.58
N PHE A 78 -7.76 -9.57 -3.43
CA PHE A 78 -6.31 -9.60 -3.64
C PHE A 78 -5.75 -8.25 -4.13
N ILE A 79 -6.51 -7.49 -4.94
CA ILE A 79 -6.07 -6.19 -5.46
C ILE A 79 -5.98 -5.17 -4.32
N PHE A 80 -6.87 -5.29 -3.33
CA PHE A 80 -7.03 -4.38 -2.19
C PHE A 80 -6.40 -4.92 -0.91
N GLY A 81 -5.65 -6.03 -0.97
CA GLY A 81 -5.02 -6.62 0.22
C GLY A 81 -3.86 -5.80 0.78
N SER A 82 -3.40 -6.16 1.98
CA SER A 82 -2.29 -5.47 2.65
C SER A 82 -0.98 -5.58 1.87
N LYS A 83 -0.72 -6.69 1.15
CA LYS A 83 0.46 -6.77 0.26
C LYS A 83 0.44 -5.69 -0.82
N SER A 84 -0.68 -5.55 -1.51
CA SER A 84 -0.87 -4.60 -2.61
C SER A 84 -0.79 -3.18 -2.09
N PHE A 85 -1.54 -2.84 -1.04
CA PHE A 85 -1.53 -1.48 -0.49
C PHE A 85 -0.21 -1.12 0.19
N GLY A 86 0.41 -2.04 0.93
CA GLY A 86 1.73 -1.82 1.53
C GLY A 86 2.81 -1.55 0.49
N SER A 87 2.75 -2.22 -0.66
CA SER A 87 3.64 -1.96 -1.80
C SER A 87 3.43 -0.56 -2.38
N LEU A 88 2.17 -0.13 -2.51
CA LEU A 88 1.83 1.22 -2.96
C LEU A 88 2.35 2.27 -1.99
N MET A 89 2.14 2.05 -0.69
CA MET A 89 2.62 2.91 0.38
C MET A 89 4.15 3.07 0.33
N LEU A 90 4.88 1.96 0.20
CA LEU A 90 6.34 1.96 0.09
C LEU A 90 6.82 2.79 -1.11
N VAL A 91 6.19 2.61 -2.28
CA VAL A 91 6.50 3.36 -3.51
C VAL A 91 6.32 4.86 -3.31
N LEU A 92 5.23 5.28 -2.67
CA LEU A 92 4.93 6.69 -2.45
C LEU A 92 5.91 7.34 -1.49
N ILE A 93 6.30 6.64 -0.43
CA ILE A 93 7.23 7.16 0.58
C ILE A 93 8.65 7.24 0.02
N LEU A 94 9.11 6.20 -0.69
CA LEU A 94 10.43 6.21 -1.31
C LEU A 94 10.51 7.23 -2.46
N GLY A 95 9.45 7.32 -3.25
CA GLY A 95 9.39 8.25 -4.37
C GLY A 95 9.26 9.72 -3.94
N SER A 96 8.64 10.03 -2.79
CA SER A 96 8.65 11.40 -2.23
C SER A 96 10.03 11.85 -1.78
N HIS A 97 10.94 10.90 -1.54
CA HIS A 97 12.34 11.16 -1.18
C HIS A 97 13.31 10.89 -2.34
N SER A 98 12.80 10.85 -3.58
CA SER A 98 13.59 10.67 -4.80
C SER A 98 14.36 9.34 -4.91
N TYR A 99 14.00 8.31 -4.13
CA TYR A 99 14.62 6.98 -4.22
C TYR A 99 14.03 6.08 -5.32
N PHE A 100 12.84 6.41 -5.85
CA PHE A 100 12.11 5.58 -6.82
C PHE A 100 11.51 6.40 -7.96
N PHE A 101 11.16 5.75 -9.07
CA PHE A 101 10.53 6.39 -10.23
C PHE A 101 9.17 7.00 -9.88
N GLY A 102 9.14 8.34 -9.81
CA GLY A 102 8.00 9.23 -10.03
C GLY A 102 6.76 9.04 -9.15
N ILE A 103 6.61 9.89 -8.13
CA ILE A 103 5.32 10.12 -7.44
C ILE A 103 4.48 11.21 -8.11
N TYR A 104 4.95 11.79 -9.20
CA TYR A 104 4.38 13.02 -9.75
C TYR A 104 3.12 12.77 -10.58
N THR A 105 2.93 11.55 -11.10
CA THR A 105 1.78 11.19 -11.92
C THR A 105 1.17 9.86 -11.49
N PRO A 106 -0.16 9.65 -11.66
CA PRO A 106 -0.78 8.35 -11.40
C PRO A 106 -0.17 7.21 -12.21
N LEU A 107 0.24 7.49 -13.46
CA LEU A 107 0.88 6.49 -14.32
C LEU A 107 2.21 6.00 -13.75
N SER A 108 3.09 6.92 -13.36
CA SER A 108 4.39 6.56 -12.78
C SER A 108 4.24 5.82 -11.46
N VAL A 109 3.30 6.26 -10.61
CA VAL A 109 2.95 5.56 -9.37
C VAL A 109 2.46 4.14 -9.66
N THR A 110 1.59 3.96 -10.66
CA THR A 110 1.04 2.65 -11.02
C THR A 110 2.11 1.70 -11.52
N ILE A 111 3.03 2.17 -12.38
CA ILE A 111 4.13 1.34 -12.89
C ILE A 111 5.05 0.89 -11.75
N SER A 112 5.50 1.84 -10.92
CA SER A 112 6.35 1.55 -9.77
C SER A 112 5.66 0.61 -8.77
N TRP A 113 4.36 0.83 -8.54
CA TRP A 113 3.55 -0.02 -7.68
C TRP A 113 3.41 -1.43 -8.22
N LEU A 114 3.20 -1.62 -9.52
CA LEU A 114 3.15 -2.95 -10.14
C LEU A 114 4.48 -3.69 -9.96
N VAL A 115 5.61 -3.03 -10.20
CA VAL A 115 6.94 -3.63 -10.03
C VAL A 115 7.15 -4.08 -8.58
N VAL A 116 6.95 -3.19 -7.61
CA VAL A 116 7.13 -3.52 -6.18
C VAL A 116 6.11 -4.56 -5.71
N GLY A 117 4.86 -4.45 -6.18
CA GLY A 117 3.78 -5.37 -5.86
C GLY A 117 4.05 -6.80 -6.34
N ILE A 118 4.60 -6.96 -7.55
CA ILE A 118 5.01 -8.26 -8.08
C ILE A 118 6.12 -8.85 -7.21
N ILE A 119 7.15 -8.06 -6.86
CA ILE A 119 8.25 -8.51 -6.00
C ILE A 119 7.73 -8.99 -4.64
N VAL A 120 6.84 -8.22 -4.00
CA VAL A 120 6.23 -8.59 -2.71
C VAL A 120 5.41 -9.88 -2.81
N HIS A 121 4.66 -10.06 -3.90
CA HIS A 121 3.89 -11.29 -4.11
C HIS A 121 4.80 -12.50 -4.37
N LEU A 122 5.90 -12.33 -5.10
CA LEU A 122 6.91 -13.38 -5.30
C LEU A 122 7.57 -13.77 -3.98
N ILE A 123 7.98 -12.80 -3.16
CA ILE A 123 8.52 -13.07 -1.81
C ILE A 123 7.48 -13.82 -0.97
N SER A 124 6.21 -13.38 -0.99
CA SER A 124 5.13 -14.07 -0.29
C SER A 124 4.91 -15.51 -0.76
N TYR A 125 5.27 -15.84 -2.00
CA TYR A 125 5.17 -17.19 -2.54
C TYR A 125 6.36 -18.05 -2.11
N LEU A 126 7.57 -17.48 -1.99
CA LEU A 126 8.79 -18.19 -1.59
C LEU A 126 8.91 -18.45 -0.09
N VAL A 127 8.33 -17.58 0.75
CA VAL A 127 8.36 -17.71 2.23
C VAL A 127 7.32 -18.72 2.74
N LYS A 128 6.44 -19.22 1.86
CA LYS A 128 5.40 -20.22 2.17
C LYS A 128 5.75 -21.56 1.55
#